data_AF-A0AB34FD87-F1
#
_entry.id   AF-A0AB34FD87-F1
#
_cell.length_a   1.000
_cell.length_b   1.000
_cell.length_c   1.000
_cell.angle_alpha   90.00
_cell.angle_beta   90.00
_cell.angle_gamma   90.00
#
_symmetry.space_group_name_H-M   'P 1'
#
loop_
_entity.id
_entity.type
_entity.pdbx_description
1 polymer ?
#
loop_
_entity_poly.entity_id
_entity_poly.type
_entity_poly.pdbx_seq_one_letter_code
_entity_poly.pdbx_strand_id
1 'polypeptide(L)'
;MDTNESEMVKFTDEGDNWVPDSVIAIVLEPGDTLIMPSAQLLPHAVLTLADSRMTGGMFMDALRILESIEKLLWISIRPSVSNEPIPLQLLRGWSHLRKLFYDRNQSTTDRARFEKITGLLRENLSCQWIQIPQQLDHSGAYRQTLKITWEPN
;
A
#
# COMPACT_ATOMS: atom_id res chain seq x y z
N MET A 1 1.28 -13.67 -12.97
CA MET A 1 2.08 -12.82 -13.87
C MET A 1 3.33 -12.45 -13.10
N ASP A 2 4.46 -13.03 -13.49
CA ASP A 2 5.76 -12.66 -12.96
C ASP A 2 6.18 -11.35 -13.62
N THR A 3 6.37 -10.30 -12.82
CA THR A 3 6.95 -9.06 -13.30
C THR A 3 8.37 -9.36 -13.72
N ASN A 4 8.76 -9.00 -14.95
CA ASN A 4 10.11 -9.20 -15.45
C ASN A 4 11.09 -8.52 -14.47
N GLU A 5 12.02 -9.27 -13.87
CA GLU A 5 12.94 -8.75 -12.85
C GLU A 5 13.70 -7.52 -13.36
N SER A 6 14.04 -7.48 -14.64
CA SER A 6 14.65 -6.33 -15.32
C SER A 6 13.78 -5.07 -15.26
N GLU A 7 12.48 -5.20 -15.44
CA GLU A 7 11.54 -4.05 -15.39
C GLU A 7 11.36 -3.55 -13.96
N MET A 8 11.36 -4.45 -12.97
CA MET A 8 11.29 -4.06 -11.56
C MET A 8 12.54 -3.33 -11.07
N VAL A 9 13.72 -3.64 -11.63
CA VAL A 9 14.96 -2.89 -11.37
C VAL A 9 14.83 -1.47 -11.93
N LYS A 10 14.45 -1.32 -13.21
CA LYS A 10 14.22 0.00 -13.81
C LYS A 10 13.20 0.82 -13.01
N PHE A 11 12.08 0.20 -12.63
CA PHE A 11 11.06 0.86 -11.82
C PHE A 11 11.60 1.33 -10.45
N THR A 12 12.45 0.51 -9.83
CA THR A 12 13.09 0.86 -8.55
C THR A 12 13.96 2.11 -8.68
N ASP A 13 14.68 2.24 -9.79
CA ASP A 13 15.65 3.32 -10.02
C ASP A 13 14.98 4.60 -10.54
N GLU A 14 13.98 4.46 -11.43
CA GLU A 14 13.32 5.57 -12.12
C GLU A 14 12.07 6.08 -11.38
N GLY A 15 11.43 5.25 -10.57
CA GLY A 15 10.24 5.60 -9.79
C GLY A 15 9.11 6.15 -10.66
N ASP A 16 8.60 7.33 -10.32
CA ASP A 16 7.56 8.03 -11.06
C ASP A 16 7.90 8.32 -12.54
N ASN A 17 9.18 8.36 -12.90
CA ASN A 17 9.61 8.59 -14.29
C ASN A 17 9.71 7.30 -15.12
N TRP A 18 9.46 6.15 -14.50
CA TRP A 18 9.58 4.87 -15.17
C TRP A 18 8.53 4.71 -16.27
N VAL A 19 9.00 4.33 -17.46
CA VAL A 19 8.13 3.97 -18.59
C VAL A 19 8.31 2.48 -18.87
N PRO A 20 7.26 1.64 -18.70
CA PRO A 20 7.36 0.22 -18.94
C PRO A 20 7.54 -0.10 -20.43
N ASP A 21 8.35 -1.12 -20.74
CA ASP A 21 8.57 -1.57 -22.13
C ASP A 21 7.28 -2.17 -22.74
N SER A 22 6.42 -2.74 -21.90
CA SER A 22 5.11 -3.29 -22.29
C SER A 22 4.12 -3.20 -21.14
N VAL A 23 2.84 -3.01 -21.47
CA VAL A 23 1.75 -2.90 -20.48
C VAL A 23 0.63 -3.86 -20.79
N ILE A 24 0.00 -4.37 -19.72
CA ILE A 24 -1.22 -5.16 -19.81
C ILE A 24 -2.36 -4.26 -19.35
N ALA A 25 -3.28 -3.96 -20.26
CA ALA A 25 -4.47 -3.19 -19.95
C ALA A 25 -5.63 -4.13 -19.59
N ILE A 26 -6.30 -3.82 -18.48
CA ILE A 26 -7.55 -4.47 -18.08
C ILE A 26 -8.64 -3.40 -18.14
N VAL A 27 -9.70 -3.66 -18.90
CA VAL A 27 -10.88 -2.80 -18.95
C VAL A 27 -11.90 -3.38 -17.99
N LEU A 28 -12.43 -2.56 -17.10
CA LEU A 28 -13.48 -2.93 -16.15
C LEU A 28 -14.82 -2.35 -16.61
N GLU A 29 -15.82 -3.20 -16.71
CA GLU A 29 -17.19 -2.85 -17.05
C GLU A 29 -18.10 -2.82 -15.81
N PRO A 30 -19.28 -2.17 -15.89
CA PRO A 30 -20.24 -2.19 -14.79
C PRO A 30 -20.64 -3.62 -14.40
N GLY A 31 -20.40 -3.98 -13.13
CA GLY A 31 -20.64 -5.32 -12.60
C GLY A 31 -19.37 -6.14 -12.38
N ASP A 32 -18.23 -5.72 -12.96
CA ASP A 32 -16.95 -6.40 -12.75
C ASP A 32 -16.41 -6.20 -11.33
N THR A 33 -15.64 -7.19 -10.89
CA THR A 33 -14.87 -7.14 -9.65
C THR A 33 -13.41 -7.41 -9.94
N LEU A 34 -12.55 -6.41 -9.73
CA LEU A 34 -11.10 -6.58 -9.80
C LEU A 34 -10.55 -6.93 -8.41
N ILE A 35 -9.84 -8.06 -8.31
CA ILE A 35 -9.10 -8.45 -7.11
C ILE A 35 -7.61 -8.31 -7.41
N MET A 36 -6.96 -7.37 -6.74
CA MET A 36 -5.50 -7.23 -6.78
C MET A 36 -4.87 -8.04 -5.64
N PRO A 37 -3.94 -8.98 -5.94
CA PRO A 37 -3.31 -9.79 -4.90
C PRO A 37 -2.56 -8.93 -3.89
N SER A 38 -2.78 -9.21 -2.59
CA SER A 38 -2.01 -8.58 -1.53
C SER A 38 -0.53 -8.96 -1.61
N ALA A 39 0.35 -8.16 -1.02
CA ALA A 39 1.80 -8.37 -0.95
C ALA A 39 2.58 -8.44 -2.28
N GLN A 40 1.90 -8.49 -3.44
CA GLN A 40 2.59 -8.46 -4.73
C GLN A 40 3.04 -7.03 -5.08
N LEU A 41 4.30 -6.87 -5.49
CA LEU A 41 4.79 -5.65 -6.11
C LEU A 41 4.28 -5.62 -7.56
N LEU A 42 3.15 -4.95 -7.75
CA LEU A 42 2.52 -4.76 -9.05
C LEU A 42 2.31 -3.26 -9.28
N PRO A 43 3.24 -2.60 -9.97
CA PRO A 43 3.03 -1.24 -10.47
C PRO A 43 1.80 -1.24 -11.36
N HIS A 44 0.88 -0.29 -11.12
CA HIS A 44 -0.34 -0.14 -11.90
C HIS A 44 -0.75 1.31 -11.94
N ALA A 45 -1.47 1.69 -12.99
CA ALA A 45 -2.07 2.99 -13.16
C ALA A 45 -3.54 2.82 -13.52
N VAL A 46 -4.38 3.75 -13.07
CA VAL A 46 -5.82 3.74 -13.33
C VAL A 46 -6.16 4.89 -14.27
N LEU A 47 -6.90 4.59 -15.33
CA LEU A 47 -7.46 5.57 -16.25
C LEU A 47 -8.98 5.41 -16.28
N THR A 48 -9.69 6.45 -15.87
CA THR A 48 -11.15 6.50 -15.91
C THR A 48 -11.62 7.01 -17.28
N LEU A 49 -12.29 6.16 -18.06
CA LEU A 49 -12.71 6.48 -19.43
C LEU A 49 -14.01 7.30 -19.52
N ALA A 50 -14.88 7.18 -18.52
CA ALA A 50 -16.15 7.90 -18.40
C ALA A 50 -16.53 8.03 -16.92
N ASP A 51 -17.42 8.97 -16.60
CA ASP A 51 -17.94 9.14 -15.25
C ASP A 51 -18.42 7.81 -14.67
N SER A 52 -17.77 7.39 -13.59
CA SER A 52 -17.90 6.04 -13.04
C SER A 52 -18.00 6.10 -11.52
N ARG A 53 -18.80 5.19 -10.96
CA ARG A 53 -18.84 4.95 -9.51
C ARG A 53 -18.31 3.57 -9.21
N MET A 54 -17.12 3.52 -8.62
CA MET A 54 -16.50 2.27 -8.15
C MET A 54 -16.65 2.16 -6.63
N THR A 55 -16.83 0.93 -6.15
CA THR A 55 -16.77 0.61 -4.72
C THR A 55 -15.69 -0.43 -4.51
N GLY A 56 -14.80 -0.17 -3.56
CA GLY A 56 -13.68 -1.05 -3.28
C GLY A 56 -13.15 -0.85 -1.87
N GLY A 57 -12.14 -1.65 -1.53
CA GLY A 57 -11.46 -1.57 -0.26
C GLY A 57 -10.18 -2.38 -0.27
N MET A 58 -9.32 -2.11 0.70
CA MET A 58 -8.13 -2.92 0.95
C MET A 58 -8.43 -3.94 2.04
N PHE A 59 -7.96 -5.17 1.84
CA PHE A 59 -7.90 -6.17 2.89
C PHE A 59 -6.50 -6.77 2.94
N MET A 60 -6.07 -7.20 4.13
CA MET A 60 -4.83 -7.97 4.28
C MET A 60 -5.16 -9.45 4.29
N ASP A 61 -4.44 -10.22 3.48
CA ASP A 61 -4.47 -11.67 3.55
C ASP A 61 -3.64 -12.13 4.76
N ALA A 62 -4.30 -12.81 5.69
CA ALA A 62 -3.68 -13.32 6.91
C ALA A 62 -2.64 -14.43 6.65
N LEU A 63 -2.66 -15.05 5.46
CA LEU A 63 -1.64 -16.01 5.03
C LEU A 63 -0.40 -15.33 4.45
N ARG A 64 -0.48 -14.04 4.09
CA ARG A 64 0.58 -13.28 3.41
C ARG A 64 1.04 -12.07 4.21
N ILE A 65 0.93 -12.14 5.53
CA ILE A 65 1.28 -11.02 6.42
C ILE A 65 2.76 -10.66 6.28
N LEU A 66 3.64 -11.67 6.24
CA LEU A 66 5.08 -11.44 6.17
C LEU A 66 5.46 -10.73 4.87
N GLU A 67 4.99 -11.23 3.74
CA GLU A 67 5.23 -10.63 2.43
C GLU A 67 4.59 -9.24 2.33
N SER A 68 3.43 -9.02 2.97
CA SER A 68 2.78 -7.71 3.00
C SER A 68 3.62 -6.67 3.73
N ILE A 69 4.20 -7.03 4.88
CA ILE A 69 5.07 -6.10 5.62
C ILE A 69 6.43 -5.90 4.94
N GLU A 70 6.90 -6.87 4.16
CA GLU A 70 8.10 -6.72 3.31
C GLU A 70 7.86 -5.73 2.19
N LYS A 71 6.72 -5.84 1.50
CA LYS A 71 6.29 -4.84 0.51
C LYS A 71 6.21 -3.46 1.15
N LEU A 72 5.64 -3.35 2.34
CA LEU A 72 5.56 -2.08 3.06
C LEU A 72 6.95 -1.50 3.35
N LEU A 73 7.90 -2.34 3.81
CA LEU A 73 9.28 -1.91 4.04
C LEU A 73 9.92 -1.44 2.74
N TRP A 74 9.73 -2.19 1.65
CA TRP A 74 10.28 -1.87 0.34
C TRP A 74 9.83 -0.50 -0.16
N ILE A 75 8.55 -0.17 -0.01
CA ILE A 75 7.99 1.15 -0.34
C ILE A 75 8.54 2.22 0.61
N SER A 76 8.62 1.92 1.91
CA SER A 76 9.04 2.91 2.92
C SER A 76 10.45 3.44 2.71
N ILE A 77 11.33 2.63 2.13
CA ILE A 77 12.72 3.02 1.84
C ILE A 77 12.91 3.55 0.41
N ARG A 78 11.82 3.64 -0.37
CA ARG A 78 11.79 4.10 -1.77
C ARG A 78 10.55 4.96 -2.02
N PRO A 79 10.50 6.21 -1.53
CA PRO A 79 9.28 7.02 -1.64
C PRO A 79 8.87 7.33 -3.09
N SER A 80 9.77 7.26 -4.06
CA SER A 80 9.51 7.53 -5.49
C SER A 80 8.78 6.41 -6.24
N VAL A 81 8.53 5.25 -5.62
CA VAL A 81 7.89 4.09 -6.26
C VAL A 81 6.40 3.97 -5.93
N SER A 82 5.87 4.92 -5.15
CA SER A 82 4.47 4.94 -4.77
C SER A 82 3.99 6.37 -4.61
N ASN A 83 2.86 6.66 -5.24
CA ASN A 83 2.12 7.91 -5.07
C ASN A 83 1.26 7.94 -3.80
N GLU A 84 1.19 6.84 -3.04
CA GLU A 84 0.40 6.75 -1.81
C GLU A 84 1.27 6.96 -0.57
N PRO A 85 0.79 7.73 0.42
CA PRO A 85 1.48 7.83 1.69
C PRO A 85 1.50 6.46 2.39
N ILE A 86 2.58 6.18 3.11
CA ILE A 86 2.68 4.94 3.90
C ILE A 86 1.53 4.90 4.90
N PRO A 87 0.74 3.81 4.97
CA PRO A 87 -0.44 3.73 5.83
C PRO A 87 -0.05 3.66 7.31
N LEU A 88 0.18 4.82 7.93
CA LEU A 88 0.57 4.95 9.35
C LEU A 88 -0.46 4.34 10.31
N GLN A 89 -1.71 4.14 9.88
CA GLN A 89 -2.68 3.39 10.69
C GLN A 89 -2.21 1.95 10.99
N LEU A 90 -1.38 1.34 10.12
CA LEU A 90 -0.79 0.03 10.39
C LEU A 90 0.09 0.05 11.64
N LEU A 91 0.74 1.17 11.97
CA LEU A 91 1.53 1.30 13.19
C LEU A 91 0.68 1.18 14.45
N ARG A 92 -0.56 1.72 14.42
CA ARG A 92 -1.51 1.60 15.53
C ARG A 92 -2.04 0.18 15.68
N GLY A 93 -2.24 -0.52 14.57
CA GLY A 93 -2.70 -1.92 14.53
C GLY A 93 -1.59 -2.97 14.68
N TRP A 94 -0.32 -2.57 14.79
CA TRP A 94 0.82 -3.49 14.63
C TRP A 94 0.85 -4.62 15.65
N SER A 95 0.45 -4.36 16.90
CA SER A 95 0.36 -5.39 17.94
C SER A 95 -0.63 -6.49 17.60
N HIS A 96 -1.75 -6.13 16.97
CA HIS A 96 -2.77 -7.08 16.52
C HIS A 96 -2.26 -7.88 15.32
N LEU A 97 -1.61 -7.21 14.36
CA LEU A 97 -0.99 -7.87 13.21
C LEU A 97 0.07 -8.89 13.62
N ARG A 98 0.95 -8.51 14.56
CA ARG A 98 1.96 -9.41 15.15
C ARG A 98 1.33 -10.62 15.82
N LYS A 99 0.29 -10.40 16.64
CA LYS A 99 -0.44 -11.50 17.29
C LYS A 99 -1.04 -12.46 16.24
N LEU A 100 -1.76 -11.92 15.25
CA LEU A 100 -2.36 -12.71 14.17
C LEU A 100 -1.32 -13.53 13.41
N PHE A 101 -0.15 -12.94 13.13
CA PHE A 101 0.95 -13.64 12.48
C PHE A 101 1.50 -14.78 13.37
N TYR A 102 1.68 -14.55 14.66
CA TYR A 102 2.25 -15.53 15.59
C TYR A 102 1.28 -16.69 15.85
N ASP A 103 -0.02 -16.40 15.97
CA ASP A 103 -1.07 -17.40 16.16
C ASP A 103 -1.15 -18.37 14.97
N ARG A 104 -0.79 -17.90 13.75
CA ARG A 104 -0.88 -18.67 12.50
C ARG A 104 0.45 -19.25 12.03
N ASN A 105 1.58 -18.68 12.44
CA ASN A 105 2.91 -19.11 12.00
C ASN A 105 3.74 -19.58 13.21
N GLN A 106 4.15 -20.86 13.18
CA GLN A 106 4.98 -21.48 14.21
C GLN A 106 6.50 -21.42 13.90
N SER A 107 6.87 -20.99 12.69
CA SER A 107 8.27 -20.87 12.25
C SER A 107 9.00 -19.81 13.06
N THR A 108 10.04 -20.22 13.78
CA THR A 108 10.92 -19.30 14.52
C THR A 108 11.68 -18.38 13.58
N THR A 109 12.08 -18.87 12.40
CA THR A 109 12.74 -18.08 11.35
C THR A 109 11.85 -16.97 10.83
N ASP A 110 10.59 -17.26 10.52
CA ASP A 110 9.67 -16.26 9.98
C ASP A 110 9.28 -15.23 11.04
N ARG A 111 9.15 -15.65 12.30
CA ARG A 111 8.98 -14.75 13.45
C ARG A 111 10.17 -13.81 13.62
N ALA A 112 11.40 -14.32 13.55
CA ALA A 112 12.60 -13.48 13.60
C ALA A 112 12.66 -12.51 12.41
N ARG A 113 12.28 -12.96 11.21
CA ARG A 113 12.18 -12.11 10.01
C ARG A 113 11.15 -11.00 10.17
N PHE A 114 9.96 -11.32 10.69
CA PHE A 114 8.91 -10.35 11.00
C PHE A 114 9.39 -9.26 11.97
N GLU A 115 10.07 -9.64 13.05
CA GLU A 115 10.61 -8.68 14.02
C GLU A 115 11.70 -7.79 13.40
N LYS A 116 12.59 -8.38 12.58
CA LYS A 116 13.61 -7.62 11.85
C LYS A 116 12.98 -6.56 10.96
N ILE A 117 11.98 -6.93 10.15
CA ILE A 117 11.27 -5.99 9.25
C ILE A 117 10.54 -4.92 10.07
N THR A 118 9.91 -5.31 11.19
CA THR A 118 9.26 -4.37 12.11
C THR A 118 10.23 -3.31 12.62
N GLY A 119 11.43 -3.72 13.02
CA GLY A 119 12.49 -2.80 13.46
C GLY A 119 12.86 -1.79 12.37
N LEU A 120 13.17 -2.30 11.17
CA LEU A 120 13.53 -1.46 10.01
C LEU A 120 12.41 -0.50 9.61
N LEU A 121 11.15 -0.95 9.61
CA LEU A 121 10.00 -0.09 9.33
C LEU A 121 9.89 1.04 10.35
N ARG A 122 10.04 0.73 11.64
CA ARG A 122 9.98 1.75 12.69
C ARG A 122 11.09 2.78 12.55
N GLU A 123 12.31 2.35 12.25
CA GLU A 123 13.44 3.24 12.02
C GLU A 123 13.16 4.20 10.85
N ASN A 124 12.75 3.66 9.70
CA ASN A 124 12.48 4.47 8.51
C ASN A 124 11.28 5.43 8.70
N LEU A 125 10.26 5.01 9.46
CA LEU A 125 9.09 5.83 9.73
C LEU A 125 9.29 6.82 10.89
N SER A 126 10.27 6.58 11.77
CA SER A 126 10.56 7.44 12.92
C SER A 126 11.30 8.73 12.55
N CYS A 127 11.98 8.77 11.39
CA CYS A 127 12.83 9.90 10.99
C CYS A 127 12.22 10.82 9.90
N GLN A 128 11.00 10.58 9.40
CA GLN A 128 10.36 11.42 8.37
C GLN A 128 9.53 12.61 8.94
N TRP A 129 9.69 12.98 10.22
CA TRP A 129 9.03 14.14 10.82
C TRP A 129 9.82 15.46 10.70
N ILE A 130 10.69 15.62 9.71
CA ILE A 130 11.42 16.88 9.48
C ILE A 130 10.82 17.60 8.25
N GLN A 131 9.95 18.56 8.58
CA GLN A 131 9.52 19.75 7.82
C GLN A 131 8.75 19.55 6.51
N ILE A 132 7.44 19.30 6.63
CA ILE A 132 6.48 19.91 5.68
C ILE A 132 6.31 21.38 6.15
N PRO A 133 6.58 22.40 5.33
CA PRO A 133 6.23 23.77 5.69
C PRO A 133 4.72 23.84 5.92
N GLN A 134 4.32 24.24 7.13
CA GLN A 134 2.95 24.65 7.40
C GLN A 134 2.63 25.86 6.52
N GLN A 135 1.92 25.66 5.41
CA GLN A 135 0.98 26.66 4.94
C GLN A 135 -0.39 26.29 5.49
N LEU A 136 -0.69 26.85 6.67
CA LEU A 136 -2.04 27.04 7.15
C LEU A 136 -2.70 28.14 6.30
N ASP A 137 -3.78 27.79 5.61
CA ASP A 137 -4.83 28.71 5.16
C ASP A 137 -6.11 28.40 5.98
N HIS A 138 -6.86 29.45 6.29
CA HIS A 138 -7.66 29.73 7.47
C HIS A 138 -9.08 29.13 7.47
N SER A 139 -9.21 27.81 7.60
CA SER A 139 -10.56 27.23 7.83
C SER A 139 -10.69 26.10 8.86
N GLY A 140 -9.61 25.73 9.58
CA GLY A 140 -9.72 25.16 10.93
C GLY A 140 -10.69 23.99 11.14
N ALA A 141 -10.78 23.02 10.21
CA ALA A 141 -11.57 21.81 10.43
C ALA A 141 -10.90 20.55 9.85
N TYR A 142 -10.38 19.68 10.72
CA TYR A 142 -10.19 18.27 10.40
C TYR A 142 -11.46 17.51 10.80
N ARG A 143 -12.27 17.10 9.82
CA ARG A 143 -13.29 16.07 10.00
C ARG A 143 -13.04 14.96 8.99
N GLN A 144 -12.63 13.78 9.46
CA GLN A 144 -12.94 12.54 8.76
C GLN A 144 -13.90 11.73 9.61
N THR A 145 -15.17 11.81 9.23
CA THR A 145 -16.18 10.81 9.58
C THR A 145 -16.93 10.54 8.27
N LEU A 146 -16.51 9.51 7.54
CA LEU A 146 -17.24 9.02 6.38
C LEU A 146 -18.35 8.09 6.89
N LYS A 147 -19.55 8.65 6.98
CA LYS A 147 -20.80 7.91 7.09
C LYS A 147 -21.62 8.35 5.87
N ILE A 148 -21.83 7.47 4.90
CA ILE A 148 -22.63 7.77 3.70
C ILE A 148 -23.80 6.79 3.64
N THR A 149 -24.99 7.36 3.79
CA THR A 149 -26.30 6.76 3.49
C THR A 149 -26.77 7.24 2.11
N TRP A 150 -27.64 6.45 1.49
CA TRP A 150 -28.24 6.65 0.17
C TRP A 150 -29.52 7.49 0.25
N GLU A 151 -29.77 8.38 -0.71
CA GLU A 151 -31.14 8.76 -1.14
C GLU A 151 -31.19 8.92 -2.67
N PRO A 152 -32.29 8.54 -3.34
CA PRO A 152 -32.43 8.56 -4.79
C PRO A 152 -33.01 9.88 -5.31
N ASN A 153 -32.67 10.20 -6.57
CA ASN A 153 -33.51 11.05 -7.42
C ASN A 153 -34.38 10.17 -8.31
#